data_AF-A0A5J5FA32-F1
#
_entry.id   AF-A0A5J5FA32-F1
#
_cell.length_a   1.000
_cell.length_b   1.000
_cell.length_c   1.000
_cell.angle_alpha   90.00
_cell.angle_beta   90.00
_cell.angle_gamma   90.00
#
_symmetry.space_group_name_H-M   'P 1'
#
loop_
_entity.id
_entity.type
_entity.pdbx_description
1 polymer ?
#
loop_
_entity_poly.entity_id
_entity_poly.type
_entity_poly.pdbx_seq_one_letter_code
_entity_poly.pdbx_strand_id
1 'polypeptide(L)'
;MAQNNPASTTLTLESLPFDIHVELLVTLLSAEGLDMDYSHEYHLIPLLVASPTICQVWEVCRSAIRNRVASDQLARIKDDVLSRRRTCILAFFSFKVWYAYIREDLEARWQAYDHLLPAIAEYKRAWKNYAGILISVLQLRFWLAPAYNPPKLEWSRTLPKLRSLRHPRSEPAWPPGLLVNM
;
A
#
# COMPACT_ATOMS: atom_id res chain seq x y z
N MET A 1 56.98 -34.78 -10.47
CA MET A 1 56.06 -33.82 -11.12
C MET A 1 55.15 -33.26 -10.03
N ALA A 2 55.30 -31.98 -9.69
CA ALA A 2 54.48 -31.33 -8.67
C ALA A 2 53.24 -30.72 -9.33
N GLN A 3 52.06 -31.08 -8.84
CA GLN A 3 50.76 -30.66 -9.36
C GLN A 3 50.39 -29.34 -8.66
N ASN A 4 50.56 -28.21 -9.38
CA ASN A 4 50.13 -26.90 -8.91
C ASN A 4 48.59 -26.83 -8.97
N ASN A 5 47.92 -27.03 -7.84
CA ASN A 5 46.51 -26.66 -7.71
C ASN A 5 46.40 -25.12 -7.64
N PRO A 6 45.67 -24.45 -8.55
CA PRO A 6 45.37 -23.04 -8.37
C PRO A 6 44.50 -22.92 -7.12
N ALA A 7 44.99 -22.16 -6.13
CA ALA A 7 44.24 -21.84 -4.93
C ALA A 7 42.97 -21.09 -5.34
N SER A 8 41.83 -21.77 -5.26
CA SER A 8 40.53 -21.16 -5.46
C SER A 8 40.35 -20.11 -4.37
N THR A 9 40.42 -18.85 -4.76
CA THR A 9 40.32 -17.73 -3.83
C THR A 9 38.84 -17.61 -3.47
N THR A 10 38.46 -18.15 -2.31
CA THR A 10 37.10 -18.01 -1.78
C THR A 10 36.84 -16.52 -1.56
N LEU A 11 36.08 -15.90 -2.47
CA LEU A 11 35.63 -14.52 -2.32
C LEU A 11 34.69 -14.45 -1.12
N THR A 12 35.13 -13.77 -0.06
CA THR A 12 34.31 -13.50 1.11
C THR A 12 33.52 -12.22 0.89
N LEU A 13 32.29 -12.17 1.40
CA LEU A 13 31.41 -11.00 1.30
C LEU A 13 32.09 -9.72 1.82
N GLU A 14 32.98 -9.86 2.81
CA GLU A 14 33.71 -8.76 3.44
C GLU A 14 34.73 -8.08 2.52
N SER A 15 35.24 -8.80 1.52
CA SER A 15 36.22 -8.28 0.56
C SER A 15 35.58 -7.43 -0.55
N LEU A 16 34.25 -7.39 -0.61
CA LEU A 16 33.54 -6.61 -1.61
C LEU A 16 33.64 -5.10 -1.34
N PRO A 17 33.67 -4.27 -2.39
CA PRO A 17 33.59 -2.82 -2.27
C PRO A 17 32.32 -2.34 -1.55
N PHE A 18 32.42 -1.20 -0.87
CA PHE A 18 31.33 -0.59 -0.10
C PHE A 18 30.06 -0.36 -0.92
N ASP A 19 30.19 0.11 -2.16
CA ASP A 19 29.09 0.34 -3.08
C ASP A 19 28.33 -0.96 -3.42
N ILE A 20 29.03 -2.09 -3.50
CA ILE A 20 28.42 -3.41 -3.69
C ILE A 20 27.63 -3.83 -2.44
N HIS A 21 28.11 -3.54 -1.23
CA HIS A 21 27.34 -3.78 0.00
C HIS A 21 26.07 -2.94 0.04
N VAL A 22 26.14 -1.66 -0.34
CA VAL A 22 24.95 -0.80 -0.42
C VAL A 22 23.95 -1.34 -1.42
N GLU A 23 24.39 -1.75 -2.61
CA GLU A 23 23.48 -2.27 -3.64
C GLU A 23 22.87 -3.63 -3.23
N LEU A 24 23.63 -4.48 -2.54
CA LEU A 24 23.11 -5.71 -1.93
C LEU A 24 22.00 -5.41 -0.93
N LEU A 25 22.19 -4.44 -0.03
CA LEU A 25 21.20 -4.02 0.95
C LEU A 25 19.92 -3.47 0.29
N VAL A 26 20.07 -2.65 -0.76
CA VAL A 26 18.97 -2.13 -1.58
C VAL A 26 18.19 -3.28 -2.25
N THR A 27 18.92 -4.25 -2.81
CA THR A 27 18.34 -5.40 -3.50
C THR A 27 17.54 -6.27 -2.53
N LEU A 28 18.09 -6.57 -1.35
CA LEU A 28 17.43 -7.38 -0.34
C LEU A 28 16.15 -6.73 0.18
N LEU A 29 16.18 -5.42 0.44
CA LEU A 29 14.99 -4.67 0.85
C LEU A 29 13.94 -4.53 -0.25
N SER A 30 14.33 -4.77 -1.51
CA SER A 30 13.43 -4.73 -2.67
C SER A 30 12.91 -6.10 -3.10
N ALA A 31 13.33 -7.19 -2.43
CA ALA A 31 13.06 -8.55 -2.87
C ALA A 31 11.55 -8.87 -2.89
N GLU A 32 10.83 -8.51 -1.84
CA GLU A 32 9.39 -8.83 -1.69
C GLU A 32 8.45 -7.71 -2.20
N GLY A 33 8.91 -6.94 -3.19
CA GLY A 33 8.07 -5.97 -3.89
C GLY A 33 7.67 -4.78 -3.02
N LEU A 34 6.48 -4.82 -2.42
CA LEU A 34 5.94 -3.72 -1.58
C LEU A 34 6.05 -4.00 -0.08
N ASP A 35 6.43 -5.22 0.29
CA ASP A 35 6.56 -5.62 1.69
C ASP A 35 8.01 -5.45 2.18
N MET A 36 8.36 -4.19 2.42
CA MET A 36 9.66 -3.85 3.02
C MET A 36 9.81 -4.38 4.44
N ASP A 37 8.69 -4.55 5.18
CA ASP A 37 8.71 -5.07 6.56
C ASP A 37 9.19 -6.52 6.54
N TYR A 38 8.58 -7.34 5.67
CA TYR A 38 8.99 -8.72 5.46
C TYR A 38 10.44 -8.82 4.99
N SER A 39 10.82 -8.03 3.97
CA SER A 39 12.19 -8.05 3.45
C SER A 39 13.22 -7.68 4.53
N HIS A 40 12.87 -6.72 5.38
CA HIS A 40 13.69 -6.32 6.51
C HIS A 40 13.84 -7.46 7.54
N GLU A 41 12.74 -8.09 7.93
CA GLU A 41 12.73 -9.13 8.97
C GLU A 41 13.39 -10.44 8.51
N TYR A 42 13.04 -10.92 7.32
CA TYR A 42 13.39 -12.27 6.88
C TYR A 42 14.66 -12.35 6.01
N HIS A 43 15.11 -11.23 5.44
CA HIS A 43 16.31 -11.22 4.59
C HIS A 43 17.42 -10.34 5.16
N LEU A 44 17.08 -9.10 5.54
CA LEU A 44 18.09 -8.16 5.99
C LEU A 44 18.63 -8.49 7.39
N ILE A 45 17.77 -8.69 8.39
CA ILE A 45 18.23 -8.99 9.77
C ILE A 45 19.17 -10.21 9.81
N PRO A 46 18.85 -11.36 9.18
CA PRO A 46 19.77 -12.49 9.15
C PRO A 46 21.13 -12.16 8.55
N LEU A 47 21.18 -11.37 7.46
CA LEU A 47 22.43 -10.95 6.85
C LEU A 47 23.24 -10.04 7.76
N LEU A 48 22.58 -9.07 8.42
CA LEU A 48 23.23 -8.16 9.35
C LEU A 48 23.85 -8.89 10.55
N VAL A 49 23.18 -9.94 11.05
CA VAL A 49 23.71 -10.79 12.11
C VAL A 49 24.90 -11.63 11.62
N ALA A 50 24.84 -12.10 10.37
CA ALA A 50 25.88 -12.94 9.79
C ALA A 50 27.16 -12.19 9.36
N SER A 51 27.08 -10.87 9.11
CA SER A 51 28.21 -10.08 8.63
C SER A 51 28.36 -8.73 9.36
N PRO A 52 29.36 -8.59 10.25
CA PRO A 52 29.65 -7.34 10.95
C PRO A 52 29.93 -6.17 10.01
N THR A 53 30.62 -6.40 8.88
CA THR A 53 30.90 -5.38 7.88
C THR A 53 29.62 -4.85 7.24
N ILE A 54 28.70 -5.73 6.82
CA ILE A 54 27.40 -5.31 6.28
C ILE A 54 26.58 -4.56 7.34
N CYS A 55 26.65 -4.99 8.60
CA CYS A 55 26.01 -4.28 9.71
C CYS A 55 26.51 -2.84 9.86
N GLN A 56 27.83 -2.62 9.78
CA GLN A 56 28.41 -1.27 9.83
C GLN A 56 27.96 -0.40 8.65
N VAL A 57 27.98 -0.96 7.43
CA VAL A 57 27.47 -0.26 6.23
C VAL A 57 26.01 0.12 6.41
N TRP A 58 25.20 -0.81 6.93
CA TRP A 58 23.80 -0.56 7.22
C TRP A 58 23.62 0.56 8.25
N GLU A 59 24.32 0.56 9.39
CA GLU A 59 24.18 1.63 10.38
C GLU A 59 24.46 3.02 9.80
N VAL A 60 25.46 3.13 8.92
CA VAL A 60 25.82 4.40 8.28
C VAL A 60 24.78 4.81 7.21
N CYS A 61 24.32 3.86 6.39
CA CYS A 61 23.50 4.16 5.21
C CYS A 61 22.00 3.86 5.37
N ARG A 62 21.55 3.36 6.53
CA ARG A 62 20.17 2.88 6.78
C ARG A 62 19.10 3.80 6.23
N SER A 63 19.15 5.08 6.60
CA SER A 63 18.14 6.06 6.21
C SER A 63 18.17 6.32 4.70
N ALA A 64 19.35 6.41 4.09
CA ALA A 64 19.49 6.63 2.66
C ALA A 64 18.99 5.41 1.84
N ILE A 65 19.33 4.20 2.28
CA ILE A 65 18.89 2.95 1.64
C ILE A 65 17.38 2.79 1.75
N ARG A 66 16.81 2.94 2.96
CA ARG A 66 15.35 2.85 3.18
C ARG A 66 14.61 3.90 2.34
N ASN A 67 15.10 5.14 2.32
CA ASN A 67 14.51 6.20 1.50
C ASN A 67 14.54 5.87 0.01
N ARG A 68 15.69 5.41 -0.51
CA ARG A 68 15.83 5.01 -1.92
C ARG A 68 14.81 3.94 -2.27
N VAL A 69 14.81 2.82 -1.54
CA VAL A 69 13.91 1.68 -1.78
C VAL A 69 12.44 2.09 -1.67
N ALA A 70 12.05 2.76 -0.58
CA ALA A 70 10.67 3.21 -0.40
C ALA A 70 10.23 4.19 -1.49
N SER A 71 11.11 5.12 -1.89
CA SER A 71 10.81 6.08 -2.95
C SER A 71 10.66 5.43 -4.33
N ASP A 72 11.51 4.45 -4.65
CA ASP A 72 11.47 3.71 -5.90
C ASP A 72 10.21 2.83 -5.97
N GLN A 73 9.87 2.14 -4.88
CA GLN A 73 8.65 1.34 -4.79
C GLN A 73 7.39 2.21 -4.88
N LEU A 74 7.36 3.36 -4.20
CA LEU A 74 6.28 4.34 -4.34
C LEU A 74 6.15 4.83 -5.78
N ALA A 75 7.26 5.17 -6.44
CA ALA A 75 7.25 5.59 -7.83
C ALA A 75 6.67 4.51 -8.75
N ARG A 76 7.02 3.23 -8.53
CA ARG A 76 6.50 2.08 -9.30
C ARG A 76 4.98 1.89 -9.15
N ILE A 77 4.42 2.06 -7.96
CA ILE A 77 2.98 1.83 -7.73
C ILE A 77 2.08 3.02 -8.06
N LYS A 78 2.66 4.16 -8.43
CA LYS A 78 1.91 5.40 -8.68
C LYS A 78 0.76 5.18 -9.67
N ASP A 79 1.06 4.58 -10.81
CA ASP A 79 0.08 4.42 -11.89
C ASP A 79 -1.02 3.42 -11.49
N ASP A 80 -0.67 2.37 -10.77
CA ASP A 80 -1.62 1.41 -10.20
C ASP A 80 -2.55 2.07 -9.17
N VAL A 81 -2.02 2.94 -8.30
CA VAL A 81 -2.83 3.68 -7.32
C VAL A 81 -3.82 4.59 -8.03
N LEU A 82 -3.37 5.35 -9.04
CA LEU A 82 -4.23 6.25 -9.80
C LEU A 82 -5.31 5.49 -10.57
N SER A 83 -4.94 4.37 -11.21
CA SER A 83 -5.86 3.48 -11.91
C SER A 83 -6.93 2.92 -10.97
N ARG A 84 -6.52 2.33 -9.84
CA ARG A 84 -7.45 1.78 -8.82
C ARG A 84 -8.34 2.86 -8.21
N ARG A 85 -7.79 4.06 -7.96
CA ARG A 85 -8.57 5.21 -7.49
C ARG A 85 -9.66 5.57 -8.49
N ARG A 86 -9.32 5.67 -9.77
CA ARG A 86 -10.29 5.98 -10.84
C ARG A 86 -11.39 4.93 -10.89
N THR A 87 -11.04 3.64 -10.89
CA THR A 87 -12.02 2.54 -10.87
C THR A 87 -12.92 2.60 -9.65
N CYS A 88 -12.36 2.85 -8.46
CA CYS A 88 -13.14 3.00 -7.23
C CYS A 88 -14.11 4.18 -7.29
N ILE A 89 -13.69 5.33 -7.83
CA ILE A 89 -14.53 6.51 -7.98
C ILE A 89 -15.67 6.23 -8.97
N LEU A 90 -15.39 5.63 -10.12
CA LEU A 90 -16.41 5.30 -11.11
C LEU A 90 -17.44 4.31 -10.57
N ALA A 91 -16.99 3.25 -9.89
CA ALA A 91 -17.88 2.28 -9.26
C ALA A 91 -18.73 2.92 -8.14
N PHE A 92 -18.16 3.84 -7.36
CA PHE A 92 -18.89 4.61 -6.36
C PHE A 92 -19.98 5.48 -6.99
N PHE A 93 -19.67 6.19 -8.09
CA PHE A 93 -20.66 7.00 -8.80
C PHE A 93 -21.78 6.14 -9.38
N SER A 94 -21.45 5.02 -10.02
CA SER A 94 -22.43 4.05 -10.53
C SER A 94 -23.39 3.59 -9.42
N PHE A 95 -22.83 3.15 -8.29
CA PHE A 95 -23.62 2.80 -7.10
C PHE A 95 -24.54 3.95 -6.66
N LYS A 96 -24.04 5.19 -6.58
CA LYS A 96 -24.82 6.35 -6.15
C LYS A 96 -25.95 6.71 -7.10
N VAL A 97 -25.72 6.61 -8.41
CA VAL A 97 -26.76 6.85 -9.43
C VAL A 97 -27.89 5.84 -9.29
N TRP A 98 -27.58 4.53 -9.25
CA TRP A 98 -28.61 3.50 -9.10
C TRP A 98 -29.34 3.59 -7.77
N TYR A 99 -28.61 3.92 -6.69
CA TYR A 99 -29.22 4.14 -5.39
C TYR A 99 -30.18 5.33 -5.36
N ALA A 100 -29.84 6.43 -6.03
CA ALA A 100 -30.72 7.59 -6.15
C ALA A 100 -31.95 7.26 -6.99
N TYR A 101 -31.77 6.59 -8.13
CA TYR A 101 -32.85 6.19 -9.03
C TYR A 101 -33.91 5.33 -8.33
N ILE A 102 -33.49 4.36 -7.50
CA ILE A 102 -34.40 3.53 -6.68
C ILE A 102 -35.24 4.34 -5.69
N ARG A 103 -34.72 5.49 -5.23
CA ARG A 103 -35.42 6.34 -4.26
C ARG A 103 -36.51 7.19 -4.90
N GLU A 104 -36.39 7.51 -6.19
CA GLU A 104 -37.27 8.45 -6.88
C GLU A 104 -38.47 7.76 -7.55
N ASP A 105 -38.31 6.57 -8.12
CA ASP A 105 -39.37 5.88 -8.86
C ASP A 105 -39.72 4.52 -8.22
N LEU A 106 -40.96 4.40 -7.72
CA LEU A 106 -41.51 3.19 -7.08
C LEU A 106 -41.79 2.05 -8.08
N GLU A 107 -42.17 2.36 -9.32
CA GLU A 107 -42.52 1.36 -10.34
C GLU A 107 -41.26 0.83 -11.04
N ALA A 108 -40.26 1.68 -11.26
CA ALA A 108 -38.97 1.27 -11.86
C ALA A 108 -38.01 0.58 -10.86
N ARG A 109 -38.41 0.40 -9.59
CA ARG A 109 -37.57 -0.18 -8.53
C ARG A 109 -36.99 -1.54 -8.90
N TRP A 110 -37.81 -2.44 -9.46
CA TRP A 110 -37.36 -3.81 -9.72
C TRP A 110 -36.24 -3.86 -10.76
N GLN A 111 -36.39 -3.16 -11.89
CA GLN A 111 -35.34 -3.04 -12.89
C GLN A 111 -34.10 -2.33 -12.33
N ALA A 112 -34.29 -1.31 -11.49
CA ALA A 112 -33.17 -0.61 -10.87
C ALA A 112 -32.43 -1.46 -9.83
N TYR A 113 -33.13 -2.38 -9.13
CA TYR A 113 -32.52 -3.34 -8.21
C TYR A 113 -31.56 -4.29 -8.93
N ASP A 114 -31.93 -4.74 -10.14
CA ASP A 114 -31.09 -5.59 -10.98
C ASP A 114 -29.76 -4.92 -11.35
N HIS A 115 -29.73 -3.59 -11.44
CA HIS A 115 -28.51 -2.81 -11.68
C HIS A 115 -27.79 -2.41 -10.39
N LEU A 116 -28.52 -2.17 -9.30
CA LEU A 116 -27.94 -1.77 -8.01
C LEU A 116 -27.08 -2.88 -7.40
N LEU A 117 -27.54 -4.13 -7.43
CA LEU A 117 -26.81 -5.24 -6.81
C LEU A 117 -25.42 -5.44 -7.43
N PRO A 118 -25.26 -5.52 -8.77
CA PRO A 118 -23.95 -5.51 -9.41
C PRO A 118 -23.12 -4.27 -9.08
N ALA A 119 -23.71 -3.08 -9.09
CA ALA A 119 -22.99 -1.83 -8.79
C ALA A 119 -22.44 -1.81 -7.35
N ILE A 120 -23.19 -2.34 -6.37
CA ILE A 120 -22.71 -2.51 -4.98
C ILE A 120 -21.54 -3.49 -4.94
N ALA A 121 -21.63 -4.63 -5.63
CA ALA A 121 -20.58 -5.64 -5.64
C ALA A 121 -19.30 -5.10 -6.30
N GLU A 122 -19.43 -4.38 -7.41
CA GLU A 122 -18.34 -3.73 -8.12
C GLU A 122 -17.68 -2.66 -7.25
N TYR A 123 -18.47 -1.79 -6.62
CA TYR A 123 -17.95 -0.78 -5.70
C TYR A 123 -17.20 -1.42 -4.52
N LYS A 124 -17.77 -2.45 -3.88
CA LYS A 124 -17.09 -3.17 -2.78
C LYS A 124 -15.74 -3.76 -3.22
N ARG A 125 -15.70 -4.37 -4.40
CA ARG A 125 -14.47 -4.94 -4.96
C ARG A 125 -13.44 -3.85 -5.27
N ALA A 126 -13.86 -2.77 -5.95
CA ALA A 126 -12.99 -1.66 -6.29
C ALA A 126 -12.45 -0.95 -5.05
N TRP A 127 -13.29 -0.76 -4.02
CA TRP A 127 -12.90 -0.24 -2.73
C TRP A 127 -11.87 -1.13 -2.04
N LYS A 128 -12.10 -2.46 -1.97
CA LYS A 128 -11.14 -3.39 -1.36
C LYS A 128 -9.77 -3.34 -2.06
N ASN A 129 -9.77 -3.31 -3.40
CA ASN A 129 -8.55 -3.23 -4.20
C ASN A 129 -7.82 -1.90 -3.99
N TYR A 130 -8.56 -0.80 -3.86
CA TYR A 130 -7.99 0.52 -3.60
C TYR A 130 -7.48 0.64 -2.16
N ALA A 131 -8.23 0.16 -1.17
CA ALA A 131 -7.81 0.13 0.23
C ALA A 131 -6.53 -0.67 0.42
N GLY A 132 -6.40 -1.83 -0.24
CA GLY A 132 -5.17 -2.64 -0.20
C GLY A 132 -3.95 -1.85 -0.68
N ILE A 133 -4.04 -1.17 -1.83
CA ILE A 133 -2.91 -0.39 -2.33
C ILE A 133 -2.63 0.86 -1.47
N LEU A 134 -3.66 1.44 -0.83
CA LEU A 134 -3.47 2.53 0.13
C LEU A 134 -2.70 2.08 1.39
N ILE A 135 -2.94 0.87 1.88
CA ILE A 135 -2.18 0.29 2.99
C ILE A 135 -0.70 0.18 2.60
N SER A 136 -0.40 -0.36 1.41
CA SER A 136 0.97 -0.43 0.91
C SER A 136 1.61 0.97 0.78
N VAL A 137 0.89 1.97 0.26
CA VAL A 137 1.38 3.37 0.22
C VAL A 137 1.71 3.89 1.62
N LEU A 138 0.86 3.61 2.62
CA LEU A 138 1.09 4.05 3.99
C LEU A 138 2.32 3.37 4.61
N GLN A 139 2.48 2.06 4.42
CA GLN A 139 3.65 1.32 4.87
C GLN A 139 4.94 1.86 4.25
N LEU A 140 4.97 2.08 2.94
CA LEU A 140 6.15 2.66 2.28
C LEU A 140 6.46 4.08 2.76
N ARG A 141 5.45 4.88 3.09
CA ARG A 141 5.66 6.21 3.66
C ARG A 141 6.19 6.18 5.08
N PHE A 142 5.86 5.15 5.86
CA PHE A 142 6.46 4.95 7.18
C PHE A 142 7.99 4.79 7.09
N TRP A 143 8.48 4.18 6.01
CA TRP A 143 9.91 3.99 5.75
C TRP A 143 10.63 5.23 5.22
N LEU A 144 9.90 6.27 4.81
CA LEU A 144 10.50 7.55 4.42
C LEU A 144 10.90 8.35 5.67
N ALA A 145 12.16 8.76 5.75
CA ALA A 145 12.65 9.63 6.80
C ALA A 145 11.87 10.98 6.80
N PRO A 146 11.58 11.59 7.97
CA PRO A 146 10.81 12.85 8.05
C PRO A 146 11.43 14.01 7.25
N ALA A 147 12.76 14.04 7.13
CA ALA A 147 13.49 15.04 6.35
C ALA A 147 13.37 14.82 4.83
N TYR A 148 13.01 13.61 4.41
CA TYR A 148 12.73 13.29 3.03
C TYR A 148 11.26 13.61 2.76
N ASN A 149 11.03 14.83 2.27
CA ASN A 149 9.75 15.24 1.72
C ASN A 149 9.86 15.20 0.18
N PRO A 150 9.92 14.00 -0.45
CA PRO A 150 10.29 13.89 -1.85
C PRO A 150 9.30 14.69 -2.70
N PRO A 151 9.75 15.76 -3.40
CA PRO A 151 8.88 16.65 -4.16
C PRO A 151 8.14 15.93 -5.30
N LYS A 152 8.54 14.70 -5.64
CA LYS A 152 7.93 13.87 -6.69
C LYS A 152 6.72 13.05 -6.23
N LEU A 153 6.42 12.99 -4.93
CA LEU A 153 5.38 12.09 -4.38
C LEU A 153 4.10 12.82 -3.92
N GLU A 154 3.75 13.94 -4.53
CA GLU A 154 2.56 14.73 -4.17
C GLU A 154 1.24 13.93 -4.27
N TRP A 155 1.15 12.99 -5.21
CA TRP A 155 -0.03 12.13 -5.40
C TRP A 155 -0.34 11.28 -4.16
N SER A 156 0.67 10.94 -3.37
CA SER A 156 0.50 10.19 -2.11
C SER A 156 -0.04 11.08 -0.97
N ARG A 157 0.06 12.42 -1.06
CA ARG A 157 -0.44 13.36 -0.04
C ARG A 157 -1.96 13.50 -0.06
N THR A 158 -2.59 13.29 -1.21
CA THR A 158 -4.05 13.39 -1.37
C THR A 158 -4.81 12.15 -0.92
N LEU A 159 -4.32 11.44 0.10
CA LEU A 159 -5.18 10.47 0.78
C LEU A 159 -6.42 11.23 1.23
N PRO A 160 -7.64 10.77 0.88
CA PRO A 160 -8.84 11.38 1.42
C PRO A 160 -8.65 11.44 2.92
N LYS A 161 -8.80 12.62 3.53
CA LYS A 161 -9.00 12.67 4.97
C LYS A 161 -10.18 11.73 5.20
N LEU A 162 -9.93 10.56 5.77
CA LEU A 162 -10.95 9.72 6.39
C LEU A 162 -11.43 10.50 7.62
N ARG A 163 -12.01 11.70 7.39
CA ARG A 163 -13.01 12.23 8.30
C ARG A 163 -14.00 11.11 8.34
N SER A 164 -14.03 10.45 9.49
CA SER A 164 -15.04 9.47 9.86
C SER A 164 -16.31 9.84 9.12
N LEU A 165 -16.74 8.98 8.22
CA LEU A 165 -18.16 8.82 7.97
C LEU A 165 -18.75 8.40 9.32
N ARG A 166 -18.80 9.34 10.28
CA ARG A 166 -19.86 9.36 11.27
C ARG A 166 -21.07 9.39 10.37
N HIS A 167 -21.70 8.23 10.26
CA HIS A 167 -23.12 8.18 10.02
C HIS A 167 -23.70 9.42 10.70
N PRO A 168 -24.40 10.34 9.99
CA PRO A 168 -25.49 10.97 10.67
C PRO A 168 -26.31 9.79 11.19
N ARG A 169 -26.32 9.61 12.51
CA ARG A 169 -27.38 8.83 13.15
C ARG A 169 -28.64 9.53 12.69
N SER A 170 -29.24 9.01 11.63
CA SER A 170 -30.66 9.12 11.43
C SER A 170 -31.25 8.36 12.60
N GLU A 171 -31.42 9.05 13.73
CA GLU A 171 -32.43 8.65 14.70
C GLU A 171 -33.73 8.49 13.90
N PRO A 172 -34.40 7.32 13.98
CA PRO A 172 -35.76 7.27 13.51
C PRO A 172 -36.56 8.18 14.43
N ALA A 173 -36.94 9.35 13.93
CA ALA A 173 -38.01 10.14 14.51
C ALA A 173 -39.29 9.32 14.35
N TRP A 174 -39.57 8.48 15.34
CA TRP A 174 -40.90 7.93 15.52
C TRP A 174 -41.85 9.09 15.78
N PRO A 175 -43.01 9.17 15.13
CA PRO A 175 -44.00 10.17 15.49
C PRO A 175 -44.47 9.89 16.93
N PRO A 176 -44.52 10.89 17.81
CA PRO A 176 -45.03 10.71 19.16
C PRO A 176 -46.56 10.57 19.09
N GLY A 177 -47.05 9.35 19.24
CA GLY A 177 -48.48 9.09 19.40
C GLY A 177 -48.98 7.89 18.61
N LEU A 178 -48.64 6.68 19.07
CA LEU A 178 -49.41 5.47 18.80
C LEU A 178 -49.12 4.43 19.90
N LEU A 179 -49.44 4.82 21.13
CA LEU A 179 -49.80 3.88 22.19
C LEU A 179 -51.21 4.26 22.65
N VAL A 180 -52.21 3.75 21.92
CA VAL A 180 -53.58 3.64 22.41
C VAL A 180 -54.10 2.28 21.94
N ASN A 181 -54.27 1.39 22.92
CA ASN A 181 -55.14 0.22 22.96
C ASN A 181 -55.06 -0.80 21.80
N MET A 182 -54.30 -1.87 22.00
CA MET A 182 -54.82 -3.24 22.25
C MET A 182 -53.66 -4.17 22.60
#